data_AF-A0A085ZKR4-F1
#
_entry.id   AF-A0A085ZKR4-F1
#
_cell.length_a   1.000
_cell.length_b   1.000
_cell.length_c   1.000
_cell.angle_alpha   90.00
_cell.angle_beta   90.00
_cell.angle_gamma   90.00
#
_symmetry.space_group_name_H-M   'P 1'
#
loop_
_entity.id
_entity.type
_entity.pdbx_description
1 polymer ?
#
loop_
_entity_poly.entity_id
_entity_poly.type
_entity_poly.pdbx_seq_one_letter_code
_entity_poly.pdbx_strand_id
1 'polypeptide(L)'
;MISKQKRKRIFYVPGMISLVLIPIVFLIYFYKTDAFINEGSIDFQFPSDSLMIEKFLSIKRKYKVYSFNNSEIIESENLNNLHSAIRKLNRENDTINGIQIHLGSKMKYEVYVKILDLVLVEKMPFFLQHHNDFFILMMPKPKPNKSLKSINFIICGYGDANKDIWLEEAKEAERKYVLSLYKKNWILFMGYLGLVLLNIFVLVKFNKTR
;
A
#
# COMPACT_ATOMS: atom_id res chain seq x y z
N MET A 1 42.79 -58.53 29.89
CA MET A 1 41.35 -58.48 29.48
C MET A 1 40.96 -57.00 29.42
N ILE A 2 40.89 -56.40 28.22
CA ILE A 2 40.56 -54.97 28.06
C ILE A 2 39.07 -54.89 27.72
N SER A 3 38.27 -54.26 28.60
CA SER A 3 36.84 -54.07 28.37
C SER A 3 36.61 -53.07 27.23
N LYS A 4 35.81 -53.45 26.23
CA LYS A 4 35.39 -52.58 25.13
C LYS A 4 34.37 -51.57 25.67
N GLN A 5 34.78 -50.32 25.86
CA GLN A 5 33.87 -49.21 26.17
C GLN A 5 32.94 -48.97 24.96
N LYS A 6 31.62 -49.15 25.12
CA LYS A 6 30.63 -48.84 24.08
C LYS A 6 30.66 -47.34 23.77
N ARG A 7 31.03 -46.96 22.54
CA ARG A 7 30.88 -45.58 22.05
C ARG A 7 29.40 -45.20 22.07
N LYS A 8 29.05 -44.13 22.79
CA LYS A 8 27.73 -43.48 22.64
C LYS A 8 27.66 -42.88 21.23
N ARG A 9 26.68 -43.29 20.43
CA ARG A 9 26.41 -42.68 19.13
C ARG A 9 25.85 -41.28 19.36
N ILE A 10 26.60 -40.26 18.99
CA ILE A 10 26.11 -38.87 18.98
C ILE A 10 25.10 -38.79 17.84
N PHE A 11 23.82 -38.67 18.18
CA PHE A 11 22.76 -38.51 17.20
C PHE A 11 22.74 -37.04 16.77
N TYR A 12 23.48 -36.72 15.71
CA TYR A 12 23.37 -35.43 15.05
C TYR A 12 22.11 -35.45 14.19
N VAL A 13 21.13 -34.60 14.51
CA VAL A 13 19.97 -34.39 13.64
C VAL A 13 20.43 -33.47 12.51
N PRO A 14 20.51 -33.95 11.26
CA PRO A 14 20.84 -33.09 10.13
C PRO A 14 19.81 -31.96 10.05
N GLY A 15 20.26 -30.70 10.19
CA GLY A 15 19.40 -29.52 10.15
C GLY A 15 19.56 -28.55 11.33
N MET A 16 20.11 -28.97 12.47
CA MET A 16 20.26 -28.06 13.63
C MET A 16 21.30 -26.97 13.42
N ILE A 17 22.42 -27.25 12.74
CA ILE A 17 23.44 -26.22 12.45
C ILE A 17 22.91 -25.18 11.46
N SER A 18 22.19 -25.63 10.42
CA SER A 18 21.56 -24.74 9.44
C SER A 18 20.56 -23.78 10.10
N LEU A 19 19.85 -24.26 11.14
CA LEU A 19 18.87 -23.47 11.89
C LEU A 19 19.49 -22.25 12.60
N VAL A 20 20.75 -22.33 13.00
CA VAL A 20 21.47 -21.23 13.69
C VAL A 20 22.26 -20.37 12.72
N LEU A 21 22.90 -20.97 11.71
CA LEU A 21 23.83 -20.28 10.83
C LEU A 21 23.12 -19.40 9.80
N ILE A 22 21.94 -19.83 9.34
CA ILE A 22 21.17 -19.11 8.32
C ILE A 22 20.71 -17.72 8.82
N PRO A 23 20.08 -17.56 10.00
CA PRO A 23 19.67 -16.25 10.51
C PRO A 23 20.81 -15.23 10.65
N ILE A 24 21.99 -15.69 11.07
CA ILE A 24 23.16 -14.83 11.29
C ILE A 24 23.67 -14.27 9.96
N VAL A 25 23.75 -15.11 8.91
CA VAL A 25 24.17 -14.68 7.58
C VAL A 25 23.19 -13.66 6.99
N PHE A 26 21.88 -13.85 7.19
CA PHE A 26 20.86 -12.89 6.75
C PHE A 26 20.98 -11.54 7.46
N LEU A 27 21.21 -11.52 8.78
CA LEU A 27 21.42 -10.27 9.53
C LEU A 27 22.63 -9.49 9.01
N ILE A 28 23.75 -10.17 8.74
CA ILE A 28 24.96 -9.54 8.18
C ILE A 28 24.69 -8.98 6.79
N TYR A 29 23.94 -9.71 5.96
CA TYR A 29 23.57 -9.26 4.62
C TYR A 29 22.69 -8.00 4.68
N PHE A 30 21.62 -8.01 5.49
CA PHE A 30 20.72 -6.86 5.64
C PHE A 30 21.40 -5.61 6.16
N TYR A 31 22.39 -5.75 7.05
CA TYR A 31 23.17 -4.62 7.54
C TYR A 31 24.09 -4.02 6.47
N LYS A 32 24.55 -4.82 5.49
CA LYS A 32 25.37 -4.35 4.37
C LYS A 32 24.56 -3.71 3.24
N THR A 33 23.28 -4.07 3.10
CA THR A 33 22.40 -3.58 2.04
C THR A 33 21.54 -2.42 2.51
N ASP A 34 21.88 -1.76 3.61
CA ASP A 34 21.16 -0.60 4.14
C ASP A 34 19.66 -0.87 4.37
N ALA A 35 19.28 -2.13 4.64
CA ALA A 35 17.88 -2.55 4.75
C ALA A 35 17.13 -1.93 5.95
N PHE A 36 17.85 -1.22 6.82
CA PHE A 36 17.31 -0.53 8.00
C PHE A 36 17.34 1.00 7.86
N ILE A 37 17.71 1.54 6.69
CA ILE A 37 17.56 2.97 6.43
C ILE A 37 16.07 3.29 6.37
N ASN A 38 15.63 4.21 7.23
CA ASN A 38 14.27 4.70 7.23
C ASN A 38 14.09 5.71 6.10
N GLU A 39 13.74 5.22 4.91
CA GLU A 39 13.32 6.07 3.81
C GLU A 39 11.91 6.60 4.12
N GLY A 40 11.83 7.90 4.42
CA GLY A 40 10.55 8.60 4.49
C GLY A 40 9.95 8.65 3.09
N SER A 41 8.91 7.85 2.85
CA SER A 41 8.11 7.93 1.63
C SER A 41 6.85 8.76 1.88
N ILE A 42 6.47 9.57 0.90
CA ILE A 42 5.15 10.16 0.84
C ILE A 42 4.31 9.19 0.02
N ASP A 43 3.42 8.44 0.67
CA ASP A 43 2.48 7.59 -0.03
C ASP A 43 1.44 8.48 -0.73
N PHE A 44 1.48 8.47 -2.06
CA PHE A 44 0.61 9.28 -2.90
C PHE A 44 0.01 8.40 -3.97
N GLN A 45 -1.29 8.14 -3.86
CA GLN A 45 -2.00 7.31 -4.81
C GLN A 45 -2.66 8.18 -5.87
N PHE A 46 -2.09 8.21 -7.07
CA PHE A 46 -2.78 8.73 -8.24
C PHE A 46 -3.70 7.65 -8.83
N PRO A 47 -4.88 8.01 -9.33
CA PRO A 47 -5.72 7.06 -10.05
C PRO A 47 -4.93 6.52 -11.26
N SER A 48 -4.68 5.22 -11.28
CA SER A 48 -4.04 4.52 -12.41
C SER A 48 -5.00 4.34 -13.59
N ASP A 49 -6.31 4.47 -13.35
CA ASP A 49 -7.34 4.24 -14.35
C ASP A 49 -7.44 5.42 -15.31
N SER A 50 -7.06 5.19 -16.57
CA SER A 50 -7.18 6.19 -17.65
C SER A 50 -8.58 6.79 -17.75
N LEU A 51 -9.62 5.99 -17.51
CA LEU A 51 -11.02 6.42 -17.51
C LEU A 51 -11.35 7.47 -16.44
N MET A 52 -10.73 7.41 -15.25
CA MET A 52 -10.94 8.43 -14.21
C MET A 52 -10.23 9.72 -14.57
N ILE A 53 -9.01 9.62 -15.09
CA ILE A 53 -8.22 10.77 -15.57
C ILE A 53 -8.97 11.48 -16.71
N GLU A 54 -9.45 10.75 -17.72
CA GLU A 54 -10.22 11.30 -18.84
C GLU A 54 -11.49 12.01 -18.36
N LYS A 55 -12.25 11.39 -17.45
CA LYS A 55 -13.45 12.02 -16.88
C LYS A 55 -13.11 13.30 -16.13
N PHE A 56 -12.04 13.30 -15.34
CA PHE A 56 -11.61 14.50 -14.61
C PHE A 56 -11.19 15.62 -15.57
N LEU A 57 -10.37 15.30 -16.58
CA LEU A 57 -9.92 16.27 -17.59
C LEU A 57 -11.07 16.77 -18.49
N SER A 58 -12.13 15.98 -18.67
CA SER A 58 -13.32 16.41 -19.41
C SER A 58 -14.10 17.54 -18.70
N ILE A 59 -13.87 17.74 -17.40
CA ILE A 59 -14.51 18.79 -16.61
C ILE A 59 -13.91 20.15 -17.02
N LYS A 60 -14.66 20.87 -17.85
CA LYS A 60 -14.27 22.22 -18.28
C LYS A 60 -14.40 23.22 -17.14
N ARG A 61 -13.30 23.90 -16.83
CA ARG A 61 -13.21 25.03 -15.89
C ARG A 61 -12.43 26.16 -16.53
N LYS A 62 -12.60 27.37 -16.01
CA LYS A 62 -11.72 28.50 -16.34
C LYS A 62 -10.46 28.40 -15.48
N TYR A 63 -9.42 27.80 -16.05
CA TYR A 63 -8.17 27.56 -15.33
C TYR A 63 -7.32 28.82 -15.24
N LYS A 64 -6.92 29.19 -14.02
CA LYS A 64 -5.81 30.10 -13.80
C LYS A 64 -4.52 29.29 -13.76
N VAL A 65 -3.59 29.62 -14.65
CA VAL A 65 -2.33 28.87 -14.83
C VAL A 65 -1.22 29.48 -13.98
N TYR A 66 -0.51 28.64 -13.24
CA TYR A 66 0.71 28.96 -12.52
C TYR A 66 1.83 28.06 -13.04
N SER A 67 2.98 28.61 -13.40
CA SER A 67 4.10 27.82 -13.95
C SER A 67 5.31 27.97 -13.04
N PHE A 68 5.91 26.85 -12.66
CA PHE A 68 7.08 26.82 -11.79
C PHE A 68 8.24 26.15 -12.52
N ASN A 69 9.40 26.80 -12.55
CA ASN A 69 10.56 26.26 -13.26
C ASN A 69 11.89 26.54 -12.55
N ASN A 70 11.84 26.85 -11.25
CA ASN A 70 13.01 27.24 -10.47
C ASN A 70 12.94 26.73 -9.01
N SER A 71 13.80 27.26 -8.14
CA SER A 71 13.84 26.98 -6.70
C SER A 71 12.79 27.76 -5.90
N GLU A 72 12.49 27.29 -4.68
CA GLU A 72 11.46 27.90 -3.79
C GLU A 72 11.76 29.36 -3.50
N ILE A 73 13.03 29.74 -3.32
CA ILE A 73 13.43 31.12 -3.05
C ILE A 73 12.97 32.07 -4.17
N ILE A 74 13.16 31.66 -5.43
CA ILE A 74 12.84 32.48 -6.61
C ILE A 74 11.33 32.48 -6.85
N GLU A 75 10.68 31.34 -6.63
CA GLU A 75 9.24 31.16 -6.86
C GLU A 75 8.36 31.55 -5.67
N SER A 76 8.93 32.11 -4.60
CA SER A 76 8.25 32.36 -3.33
C SER A 76 6.99 33.22 -3.47
N GLU A 77 7.05 34.28 -4.29
CA GLU A 77 5.89 35.13 -4.58
C GLU A 77 4.80 34.37 -5.35
N ASN A 78 5.19 33.59 -6.36
CA ASN A 78 4.27 32.75 -7.13
C ASN A 78 3.59 31.69 -6.26
N LEU A 79 4.34 31.08 -5.34
CA LEU A 79 3.82 30.11 -4.37
C LEU A 79 2.80 30.76 -3.41
N ASN A 80 3.06 31.98 -2.94
CA ASN A 80 2.12 32.74 -2.11
C ASN A 80 0.83 33.12 -2.88
N ASN A 81 0.98 33.50 -4.15
CA ASN A 81 -0.13 33.80 -5.04
C ASN A 81 -0.96 32.55 -5.37
N LEU A 82 -0.31 31.39 -5.51
CA LEU A 82 -0.96 30.09 -5.66
C LEU A 82 -1.73 29.74 -4.39
N HIS A 83 -1.11 29.85 -3.22
CA HIS A 83 -1.74 29.56 -1.93
C HIS A 83 -3.02 30.38 -1.74
N SER A 84 -2.94 31.69 -2.00
CA SER A 84 -4.10 32.59 -1.92
C SER A 84 -5.22 32.19 -2.89
N ALA A 85 -4.88 31.75 -4.10
CA ALA A 85 -5.86 31.30 -5.08
C ALA A 85 -6.53 29.98 -4.68
N ILE A 86 -5.76 28.99 -4.18
CA ILE A 86 -6.30 27.72 -3.68
C ILE A 86 -7.26 27.99 -2.52
N ARG A 87 -6.84 28.81 -1.56
CA ARG A 87 -7.65 29.19 -0.39
C ARG A 87 -8.95 29.88 -0.81
N LYS A 88 -8.90 30.78 -1.79
CA LYS A 88 -10.10 31.43 -2.34
C LYS A 88 -11.03 30.42 -2.99
N LEU A 89 -10.50 29.54 -3.85
CA LEU A 89 -11.25 28.50 -4.56
C LEU A 89 -12.03 27.61 -3.57
N ASN A 90 -11.38 27.20 -2.48
CA ASN A 90 -12.01 26.37 -1.46
C ASN A 90 -13.10 27.13 -0.67
N ARG A 91 -12.77 28.34 -0.17
CA ARG A 91 -13.68 29.14 0.67
C ARG A 91 -14.96 29.53 -0.05
N GLU A 92 -14.85 29.87 -1.32
CA GLU A 92 -15.99 30.28 -2.15
C GLU A 92 -16.74 29.07 -2.74
N ASN A 93 -16.19 27.86 -2.58
CA ASN A 93 -16.69 26.65 -3.24
C ASN A 93 -16.92 26.88 -4.74
N ASP A 94 -15.94 27.51 -5.39
CA ASP A 94 -16.05 27.96 -6.77
C ASP A 94 -15.92 26.77 -7.73
N THR A 95 -17.05 26.37 -8.30
CA THR A 95 -17.14 25.24 -9.24
C THR A 95 -17.00 25.67 -10.71
N ILE A 96 -16.72 26.94 -10.99
CA ILE A 96 -16.59 27.48 -12.36
C ILE A 96 -15.11 27.64 -12.71
N ASN A 97 -14.33 28.18 -11.79
CA ASN A 97 -12.89 28.36 -11.96
C ASN A 97 -12.13 27.13 -11.48
N GLY A 98 -10.89 27.01 -11.95
CA GLY A 98 -9.95 25.97 -11.53
C GLY A 98 -8.53 26.52 -11.51
N ILE A 99 -7.62 25.74 -10.97
CA ILE A 99 -6.20 26.08 -10.93
C ILE A 99 -5.44 25.00 -11.69
N GLN A 100 -4.60 25.41 -12.62
CA GLN A 100 -3.65 24.55 -13.29
C GLN A 100 -2.24 24.97 -12.90
N ILE A 101 -1.43 24.02 -12.46
CA ILE A 101 -0.04 24.24 -12.08
C ILE A 101 0.84 23.47 -13.06
N HIS A 102 1.64 24.18 -13.82
CA HIS A 102 2.61 23.61 -14.73
C HIS A 102 3.96 23.38 -14.01
N LEU A 103 4.40 22.13 -14.00
CA LEU A 103 5.63 21.64 -13.40
C LEU A 103 6.73 21.65 -14.48
N GLY A 104 7.49 22.74 -14.53
CA GLY A 104 8.58 22.93 -15.47
C GLY A 104 9.74 21.95 -15.24
N SER A 105 10.48 21.63 -16.30
CA SER A 105 11.57 20.64 -16.26
C SER A 105 12.76 21.04 -15.39
N LYS A 106 12.92 22.32 -15.05
CA LYS A 106 13.97 22.85 -14.18
C LYS A 106 13.48 23.13 -12.76
N MET A 107 12.22 22.82 -12.45
CA MET A 107 11.66 22.99 -11.11
C MET A 107 12.40 22.10 -10.12
N LYS A 108 12.74 22.65 -8.95
CA LYS A 108 13.34 21.86 -7.87
C LYS A 108 12.29 21.07 -7.11
N TYR A 109 12.69 19.92 -6.57
CA TYR A 109 11.83 19.03 -5.78
C TYR A 109 11.15 19.74 -4.58
N GLU A 110 11.85 20.66 -3.93
CA GLU A 110 11.30 21.49 -2.83
C GLU A 110 10.02 22.24 -3.23
N VAL A 111 9.95 22.78 -4.46
CA VAL A 111 8.77 23.49 -4.97
C VAL A 111 7.61 22.53 -5.18
N TYR A 112 7.89 21.32 -5.68
CA TYR A 112 6.89 20.27 -5.85
C TYR A 112 6.28 19.85 -4.51
N VAL A 113 7.12 19.58 -3.50
CA VAL A 113 6.66 19.27 -2.14
C VAL A 113 5.83 20.41 -1.58
N LYS A 114 6.27 21.66 -1.77
CA LYS A 114 5.52 22.83 -1.33
C LYS A 114 4.13 22.92 -1.95
N ILE A 115 4.01 22.65 -3.26
CA ILE A 115 2.72 22.63 -3.95
C ILE A 115 1.78 21.58 -3.31
N LEU A 116 2.29 20.37 -3.03
CA LEU A 116 1.51 19.34 -2.35
C LEU A 116 1.09 19.78 -0.94
N ASP A 117 2.00 20.37 -0.17
CA ASP A 117 1.69 20.90 1.16
C ASP A 117 0.58 21.95 1.10
N LEU A 118 0.60 22.87 0.13
CA LEU A 118 -0.45 23.88 -0.03
C LEU A 118 -1.82 23.25 -0.29
N VAL A 119 -1.86 22.23 -1.14
CA VAL A 119 -3.09 21.48 -1.46
C VAL A 119 -3.63 20.76 -0.22
N LEU A 120 -2.74 20.16 0.58
CA LEU A 120 -3.08 19.44 1.82
C LEU A 120 -3.52 20.38 2.95
N VAL A 121 -2.80 21.48 3.16
CA VAL A 121 -3.11 22.50 4.18
C VAL A 121 -4.48 23.11 3.95
N GLU A 122 -4.80 23.44 2.70
CA GLU A 122 -6.12 23.96 2.32
C GLU A 122 -7.18 22.85 2.20
N LYS A 123 -6.84 21.59 2.45
CA LYS A 123 -7.74 20.43 2.42
C LYS A 123 -8.54 20.34 1.11
N MET A 124 -7.85 20.52 -0.02
CA MET A 124 -8.51 20.51 -1.31
C MET A 124 -9.09 19.13 -1.62
N PRO A 125 -10.40 19.02 -1.93
CA PRO A 125 -11.05 17.73 -2.09
C PRO A 125 -10.76 17.06 -3.44
N PHE A 126 -10.49 17.85 -4.49
CA PHE A 126 -10.27 17.33 -5.84
C PHE A 126 -9.04 17.95 -6.47
N PHE A 127 -8.02 17.13 -6.65
CA PHE A 127 -6.83 17.48 -7.39
C PHE A 127 -6.32 16.25 -8.16
N LEU A 128 -5.63 16.48 -9.27
CA LEU A 128 -5.08 15.43 -10.12
C LEU A 128 -3.79 15.91 -10.76
N GLN A 129 -2.74 15.09 -10.67
CA GLN A 129 -1.57 15.26 -11.52
C GLN A 129 -1.76 14.47 -12.81
N HIS A 130 -1.51 15.12 -13.94
CA HIS A 130 -1.48 14.49 -15.25
C HIS A 130 -0.28 15.03 -16.03
N HIS A 131 0.67 14.14 -16.33
CA HIS A 131 1.97 14.51 -16.90
C HIS A 131 2.68 15.60 -16.07
N ASN A 132 2.96 16.74 -16.68
CA ASN A 132 3.65 17.88 -16.06
C ASN A 132 2.67 18.93 -15.54
N ASP A 133 1.37 18.63 -15.50
CA ASP A 133 0.37 19.56 -15.01
C ASP A 133 -0.36 18.99 -13.80
N PHE A 134 -0.63 19.86 -12.84
CA PHE A 134 -1.41 19.57 -11.64
C PHE A 134 -2.67 20.41 -11.66
N PHE A 135 -3.82 19.75 -11.65
CA PHE A 135 -5.13 20.38 -11.75
C PHE A 135 -5.82 20.34 -10.39
N ILE A 136 -6.38 21.48 -9.97
CA ILE A 136 -7.13 21.61 -8.73
C ILE A 136 -8.49 22.23 -9.08
N LEU A 137 -9.57 21.60 -8.62
CA LEU A 137 -10.93 22.08 -8.87
C LEU A 137 -11.85 21.79 -7.69
N MET A 138 -13.02 22.45 -7.68
CA MET A 138 -14.12 22.12 -6.79
C MET A 138 -15.26 21.47 -7.57
N MET A 139 -15.93 20.51 -6.94
CA MET A 139 -17.14 19.90 -7.45
C MET A 139 -18.37 20.48 -6.75
N PRO A 140 -19.51 20.60 -7.45
CA PRO A 140 -20.75 21.00 -6.82
C PRO A 140 -21.13 19.97 -5.74
N LYS A 141 -21.56 20.47 -4.57
CA LYS A 141 -22.01 19.60 -3.49
C LYS A 141 -23.22 18.79 -3.98
N PRO A 142 -23.23 17.46 -3.78
CA PRO A 142 -24.36 16.65 -4.17
C PRO A 142 -25.62 17.13 -3.43
N LYS A 143 -26.75 17.19 -4.15
CA LYS A 143 -28.04 17.44 -3.51
C LYS A 143 -28.33 16.28 -2.54
N PRO A 144 -28.75 16.54 -1.29
CA PRO A 144 -28.98 15.47 -0.32
C PRO A 144 -30.09 14.54 -0.82
N ASN A 145 -29.73 13.30 -1.16
CA ASN A 145 -30.70 12.27 -1.50
C ASN A 145 -30.92 11.38 -0.27
N LYS A 146 -32.13 11.41 0.30
CA LYS A 146 -32.50 10.67 1.53
C LYS A 146 -32.52 9.15 1.36
N SER A 147 -32.43 8.61 0.14
CA SER A 147 -32.55 7.17 -0.14
C SER A 147 -31.23 6.39 -0.21
N LEU A 148 -30.08 7.07 -0.17
CA LEU A 148 -28.75 6.45 -0.25
C LEU A 148 -28.16 6.29 1.16
N LYS A 149 -27.74 5.06 1.52
CA LYS A 149 -26.90 4.85 2.71
C LYS A 149 -25.67 5.73 2.60
N SER A 150 -25.37 6.50 3.65
CA SER A 150 -24.25 7.42 3.67
C SER A 150 -22.93 6.65 3.64
N ILE A 151 -22.31 6.58 2.46
CA ILE A 151 -20.92 6.16 2.34
C ILE A 151 -20.07 7.36 2.71
N ASN A 152 -19.29 7.25 3.78
CA ASN A 152 -18.38 8.29 4.21
C ASN A 152 -17.10 8.23 3.37
N PHE A 153 -17.07 9.05 2.31
CA PHE A 153 -15.84 9.32 1.57
C PHE A 153 -14.97 10.28 2.39
N ILE A 154 -14.00 9.74 3.12
CA ILE A 154 -12.92 10.52 3.73
C ILE A 154 -11.65 10.17 2.96
N ILE A 155 -11.02 11.17 2.34
CA ILE A 155 -9.89 11.03 1.42
C ILE A 155 -8.66 10.41 2.12
N CYS A 156 -8.54 10.56 3.45
CA CYS A 156 -7.62 9.76 4.28
C CYS A 156 -8.40 9.06 5.40
N GLY A 157 -8.04 7.81 5.70
CA GLY A 157 -8.80 6.98 6.64
C GLY A 157 -10.08 6.35 6.06
N TYR A 158 -10.27 6.39 4.73
CA TYR A 158 -11.35 5.68 4.04
C TYR A 158 -11.42 4.19 4.41
N GLY A 159 -10.25 3.56 4.57
CA GLY A 159 -10.11 2.18 5.02
C GLY A 159 -10.58 1.97 6.46
N ASP A 160 -10.23 2.87 7.39
CA ASP A 160 -10.66 2.78 8.79
C ASP A 160 -12.15 3.14 8.97
N ALA A 161 -12.65 4.12 8.24
CA ALA A 161 -14.05 4.58 8.32
C ALA A 161 -15.04 3.56 7.77
N ASN A 162 -14.60 2.68 6.88
CA ASN A 162 -15.42 1.60 6.30
C ASN A 162 -14.93 0.22 6.73
N LYS A 163 -14.04 0.13 7.73
CA LYS A 163 -13.29 -1.07 8.10
C LYS A 163 -14.15 -2.31 8.26
N ASP A 164 -15.32 -2.16 8.88
CA ASP A 164 -16.23 -3.28 9.12
C ASP A 164 -16.77 -3.89 7.82
N ILE A 165 -17.11 -3.05 6.83
CA ILE A 165 -17.60 -3.49 5.52
C ILE A 165 -16.48 -4.25 4.78
N TRP A 166 -15.26 -3.69 4.76
CA TRP A 166 -14.11 -4.35 4.13
C TRP A 166 -13.72 -5.64 4.85
N LEU A 167 -13.82 -5.69 6.18
CA LEU A 167 -13.51 -6.86 6.99
C LEU A 167 -14.49 -8.01 6.70
N GLU A 168 -15.78 -7.69 6.51
CA GLU A 168 -16.79 -8.68 6.11
C GLU A 168 -16.52 -9.21 4.70
N GLU A 169 -16.27 -8.34 3.72
CA GLU A 169 -15.94 -8.74 2.35
C GLU A 169 -14.67 -9.58 2.28
N ALA A 170 -13.62 -9.19 3.02
CA ALA A 170 -12.36 -9.93 3.10
C ALA A 170 -12.54 -11.32 3.70
N LYS A 171 -13.32 -11.46 4.78
CA LYS A 171 -13.63 -12.77 5.39
C LYS A 171 -14.40 -13.67 4.42
N GLU A 172 -15.34 -13.12 3.67
CA GLU A 172 -16.06 -13.90 2.66
C GLU A 172 -15.16 -14.34 1.50
N ALA A 173 -14.29 -13.45 1.02
CA ALA A 173 -13.33 -13.76 -0.03
C ALA A 173 -12.33 -14.82 0.42
N GLU A 174 -11.78 -14.70 1.63
CA GLU A 174 -10.88 -15.67 2.24
C GLU A 174 -11.56 -17.03 2.39
N ARG A 175 -12.80 -17.07 2.91
CA ARG A 175 -13.58 -18.31 3.03
C ARG A 175 -13.78 -18.98 1.68
N LYS A 176 -14.16 -18.22 0.65
CA LYS A 176 -14.32 -18.74 -0.72
C LYS A 176 -12.99 -19.28 -1.27
N TYR A 177 -11.90 -18.57 -1.05
CA TYR A 177 -10.55 -18.98 -1.45
C TYR A 177 -10.11 -20.27 -0.76
N VAL A 178 -10.20 -20.36 0.57
CA VAL A 178 -9.87 -21.57 1.34
C VAL A 178 -10.70 -22.76 0.88
N LEU A 179 -12.00 -22.58 0.66
CA LEU A 179 -12.86 -23.65 0.15
C LEU A 179 -12.44 -24.11 -1.25
N SER A 180 -12.03 -23.18 -2.12
CA SER A 180 -11.55 -23.52 -3.46
C SER A 180 -10.21 -24.27 -3.43
N LEU A 181 -9.28 -23.89 -2.54
CA LEU A 181 -8.02 -24.58 -2.33
C LEU A 181 -8.27 -26.00 -1.80
N TYR A 182 -9.16 -26.15 -0.82
CA TYR A 182 -9.50 -27.46 -0.27
C TYR A 182 -10.11 -28.37 -1.34
N LYS A 183 -11.06 -27.87 -2.14
CA LYS A 183 -11.62 -28.62 -3.27
C LYS A 183 -10.57 -29.03 -4.29
N LYS A 184 -9.62 -28.14 -4.62
CA LYS A 184 -8.58 -28.41 -5.61
C LYS A 184 -7.55 -29.43 -5.11
N ASN A 185 -7.17 -29.34 -3.83
CA ASN A 185 -6.02 -30.05 -3.27
C ASN A 185 -6.38 -31.18 -2.31
N TRP A 186 -7.66 -31.59 -2.24
CA TRP A 186 -8.13 -32.60 -1.29
C TRP A 186 -7.36 -33.93 -1.39
N ILE A 187 -6.89 -34.28 -2.58
CA ILE A 187 -6.11 -35.50 -2.84
C ILE A 187 -4.74 -35.49 -2.14
N LEU A 188 -4.10 -34.31 -2.00
CA LEU A 188 -2.83 -34.16 -1.29
C LEU A 188 -3.00 -34.35 0.21
N PHE A 189 -4.11 -33.85 0.76
CA PHE A 189 -4.48 -34.05 2.16
C PHE A 189 -4.68 -35.55 2.47
N MET A 190 -5.38 -36.27 1.58
CA MET A 190 -5.55 -37.72 1.72
C MET A 190 -4.22 -38.48 1.60
N GLY A 191 -3.33 -38.07 0.70
CA GLY A 191 -1.99 -38.66 0.58
C GLY A 191 -1.14 -38.49 1.84
N TYR A 192 -1.14 -37.29 2.43
CA TYR A 192 -0.44 -37.03 3.68
C TYR A 192 -1.03 -37.83 4.85
N LEU A 193 -2.35 -37.89 4.96
CA LEU A 193 -3.02 -38.70 5.98
C LEU A 193 -2.63 -40.18 5.86
N GLY A 194 -2.57 -40.70 4.63
CA GLY A 194 -2.08 -42.06 4.34
C GLY A 194 -0.65 -42.29 4.82
N LEU A 195 0.27 -41.35 4.58
CA LEU A 195 1.67 -41.44 5.05
C LEU A 195 1.77 -41.37 6.57
N VAL A 196 0.97 -40.54 7.23
CA VAL A 196 0.92 -40.46 8.70
C VAL A 196 0.42 -41.77 9.29
N LEU A 197 -0.69 -42.30 8.77
CA LEU A 197 -1.21 -43.59 9.18
C LEU A 197 -0.17 -44.70 8.95
N LEU A 198 0.52 -44.70 7.81
CA LEU A 198 1.58 -45.68 7.53
C LEU A 198 2.73 -45.58 8.53
N ASN A 199 3.19 -44.37 8.85
CA ASN A 199 4.23 -44.17 9.87
C ASN A 199 3.78 -44.65 11.26
N ILE A 200 2.54 -44.35 11.66
CA ILE A 200 1.97 -44.83 12.93
C ILE A 200 1.85 -46.36 12.92
N PHE A 201 1.36 -46.96 11.84
CA PHE A 201 1.30 -48.42 11.69
C PHE A 201 2.68 -49.06 11.76
N VAL A 202 3.69 -48.46 11.14
CA VAL A 202 5.09 -48.93 11.19
C VAL A 202 5.64 -48.83 12.61
N LEU A 203 5.41 -47.71 13.31
CA LEU A 203 5.82 -47.51 14.70
C LEU A 203 5.14 -48.51 15.65
N VAL A 204 3.84 -48.72 15.50
CA VAL A 204 3.05 -49.70 16.28
C VAL A 204 3.49 -51.13 15.97
N LYS A 205 3.77 -51.45 14.70
CA LYS A 205 4.29 -52.76 14.30
C LYS A 205 5.67 -53.01 14.92
N PHE A 206 6.60 -52.06 14.85
CA PHE A 206 7.93 -52.19 15.47
C PHE A 206 7.87 -52.26 17.01
N ASN A 207 6.87 -51.64 17.64
CA ASN A 207 6.68 -51.74 19.09
C ASN A 207 6.05 -53.08 19.52
N LYS A 208 5.33 -53.78 18.63
CA LYS A 208 4.84 -55.15 18.86
C LYS A 208 5.89 -56.23 18.59
N THR A 209 6.93 -55.95 17.82
CA THR A 209 8.03 -56.90 17.50
C THR A 209 9.21 -56.81 18.47
N ARG A 210 9.02 -56.17 19.62
CA ARG A 210 9.99 -56.06 20.71
C ARG A 210 9.48 -56.83 21.91
#